data_AF-A0A662SA60-F1
#
_entry.id   AF-A0A662SA60-F1
#
_cell.length_a   1.000
_cell.length_b   1.000
_cell.length_c   1.000
_cell.angle_alpha   90.00
_cell.angle_beta   90.00
_cell.angle_gamma   90.00
#
_symmetry.space_group_name_H-M   'P 1'
#
loop_
_entity.id
_entity.type
_entity.pdbx_description
1 polymer ?
#
loop_
_entity_poly.entity_id
_entity_poly.type
_entity_poly.pdbx_seq_one_letter_code
_entity_poly.pdbx_strand_id
1 'polypeptide(L)' 'DITKLKGNSLKEFEDFLDSIICAYVAYYYWYWGLKKCAILGDLENGYIVTPIFDWMKDLLRQKQAKLW' A
#
# COMPACT_ATOMS: atom_id res chain seq x y z
N ASP A 1 7.73 2.61 -25.11
CA ASP A 1 7.29 1.21 -25.02
C ASP A 1 7.96 0.60 -23.80
N ILE A 2 7.20 0.32 -22.75
CA ILE A 2 7.74 -0.21 -21.48
C ILE A 2 8.41 -1.57 -21.65
N THR A 3 8.01 -2.34 -22.68
CA THR A 3 8.56 -3.67 -22.95
C THR A 3 10.02 -3.64 -23.40
N LYS A 4 10.54 -2.45 -23.71
CA LYS A 4 11.93 -2.22 -24.15
C LYS A 4 12.82 -1.65 -23.05
N LEU A 5 12.26 -1.22 -21.91
CA LEU A 5 13.03 -0.71 -20.79
C LEU A 5 13.79 -1.85 -20.10
N LYS A 6 15.05 -1.59 -19.74
CA LYS A 6 15.92 -2.57 -19.06
C LYS A 6 16.88 -1.88 -18.11
N GLY A 7 17.35 -2.62 -17.11
CA GLY A 7 18.36 -2.15 -16.15
C GLY A 7 17.93 -0.84 -15.49
N ASN A 8 18.84 0.13 -15.44
CA ASN A 8 18.61 1.40 -14.75
C ASN A 8 17.38 2.17 -15.27
N SER A 9 17.15 2.15 -16.58
CA SER A 9 16.00 2.85 -17.19
C SER A 9 14.65 2.26 -16.79
N LEU A 10 14.59 0.94 -16.53
CA LEU A 10 13.37 0.31 -16.01
C LEU A 10 13.17 0.70 -14.54
N LYS A 11 14.25 0.66 -13.76
CA LYS A 11 14.21 1.05 -12.35
C LYS A 11 13.76 2.51 -12.17
N GLU A 12 14.29 3.44 -12.95
CA GLU A 12 13.88 4.86 -12.88
C GLU A 12 12.38 5.03 -13.17
N PHE A 13 11.84 4.24 -14.11
CA PHE A 13 10.42 4.25 -14.42
C PHE A 13 9.58 3.65 -13.28
N GLU A 14 10.04 2.55 -12.67
CA GLU A 14 9.42 1.94 -11.49
C GLU A 14 9.42 2.90 -10.30
N ASP A 15 10.57 3.53 -9.99
CA ASP A 15 10.71 4.52 -8.92
C ASP A 15 9.79 5.73 -9.14
N PHE A 16 9.63 6.18 -10.39
CA PHE A 16 8.69 7.25 -10.74
C PHE A 16 7.24 6.82 -10.51
N LEU A 17 6.85 5.63 -10.97
CA LEU A 17 5.50 5.10 -10.76
C LEU A 17 5.20 4.93 -9.27
N ASP A 18 6.14 4.38 -8.51
CA ASP A 18 6.03 4.20 -7.07
C ASP A 18 5.84 5.54 -6.35
N SER A 19 6.52 6.60 -6.78
CA SER A 19 6.34 7.94 -6.21
C SER A 19 4.91 8.47 -6.37
N ILE A 20 4.30 8.24 -7.53
CA ILE A 20 2.91 8.67 -7.82
C ILE A 20 1.93 7.85 -7.00
N ILE A 21 2.09 6.53 -6.95
CA ILE A 21 1.22 5.65 -6.18
C ILE A 21 1.33 5.97 -4.70
N CYS A 22 2.54 6.19 -4.18
CA CYS A 22 2.78 6.58 -2.79
C CYS A 22 2.05 7.87 -2.43
N ALA A 23 2.20 8.92 -3.26
CA ALA A 23 1.50 10.19 -3.06
C ALA A 23 -0.03 10.02 -3.09
N TYR A 24 -0.54 9.22 -4.02
CA TYR A 24 -1.97 8.93 -4.10
C TYR A 24 -2.49 8.17 -2.87
N VAL A 25 -1.79 7.13 -2.42
CA VAL A 25 -2.19 6.34 -1.24
C VAL A 25 -2.15 7.21 0.02
N ALA A 26 -1.14 8.07 0.16
CA ALA A 26 -1.07 9.02 1.28
C ALA A 26 -2.26 9.99 1.28
N TYR A 27 -2.59 10.57 0.13
CA TYR A 27 -3.76 11.43 -0.01
C TYR A 27 -5.09 10.67 0.24
N TYR A 28 -5.21 9.45 -0.30
CA TYR A 28 -6.39 8.61 -0.12
C TYR A 28 -6.61 8.23 1.35
N TYR A 29 -5.52 7.93 2.07
CA TYR A 29 -5.54 7.71 3.51
C TYR A 29 -5.92 8.98 4.26
N TRP A 30 -5.38 10.14 3.91
CA TRP A 30 -5.73 11.41 4.54
C TRP A 30 -7.23 11.73 4.40
N TYR A 31 -7.80 11.46 3.22
CA TYR A 31 -9.22 11.73 2.94
C TYR A 31 -10.18 10.72 3.59
N TRP A 32 -9.89 9.41 3.50
CA TRP A 32 -10.82 8.36 3.94
C TRP A 32 -10.46 7.70 5.28
N GLY A 33 -9.22 7.80 5.72
CA GLY A 33 -8.68 7.11 6.89
C GLY A 33 -8.93 5.59 6.86
N LEU A 34 -9.18 5.03 8.05
CA LEU A 34 -9.45 3.59 8.24
C LEU A 34 -10.79 3.12 7.64
N LYS A 35 -11.62 4.02 7.10
CA LYS A 35 -12.86 3.63 6.42
C LYS A 35 -12.58 2.91 5.11
N LYS A 36 -11.52 3.27 4.39
CA LYS A 36 -11.15 2.67 3.10
C LYS A 36 -9.70 2.19 3.05
N CYS A 37 -8.98 2.26 4.16
CA CYS A 37 -7.61 1.77 4.29
C CYS A 37 -7.47 0.82 5.49
N ALA A 38 -6.45 -0.03 5.46
CA ALA A 38 -5.97 -0.78 6.61
C ALA A 38 -4.54 -0.36 6.96
N ILE A 39 -4.21 -0.47 8.25
CA ILE A 39 -2.85 -0.43 8.76
C ILE A 39 -2.46 -1.85 9.11
N LEU A 40 -1.43 -2.38 8.46
CA LEU A 40 -0.95 -3.74 8.65
C LEU A 40 0.43 -3.72 9.29
N GLY A 41 0.53 -4.27 10.50
CA GLY A 41 1.74 -4.23 11.33
C GLY A 41 1.52 -3.40 12.60
N ASP A 42 2.62 -3.01 13.25
CA ASP A 42 2.60 -2.21 14.47
C ASP A 42 3.78 -1.21 14.51
N LEU A 43 3.91 -0.48 15.62
CA LEU A 43 4.98 0.50 15.82
C LEU A 43 6.35 -0.14 16.11
N GLU A 44 6.37 -1.37 16.61
CA GLU A 44 7.60 -2.06 17.02
C GLU A 44 8.32 -2.70 15.82
N ASN A 45 7.57 -3.36 14.94
CA ASN A 45 8.06 -4.09 13.77
C ASN A 45 7.87 -3.30 12.46
N GLY A 46 7.16 -2.18 12.53
CA GLY A 46 6.78 -1.37 11.38
C GLY A 46 5.39 -1.74 10.83
N TYR A 47 4.76 -0.78 10.18
CA TYR A 47 3.45 -0.94 9.56
C TYR A 47 3.40 -0.33 8.17
N ILE A 48 2.47 -0.83 7.36
CA ILE A 48 2.12 -0.24 6.07
C ILE A 48 0.67 0.23 6.07
N VAL A 49 0.38 1.24 5.25
CA VAL A 49 -0.97 1.70 4.95
C VAL A 49 -1.34 1.24 3.56
N THR A 50 -2.51 0.61 3.41
CA THR A 50 -2.98 0.16 2.10
C THR A 50 -4.48 0.37 1.93
N PRO A 51 -4.95 0.85 0.76
CA PRO A 51 -6.37 0.87 0.42
C PRO A 51 -6.95 -0.56 0.41
N ILE A 52 -8.20 -0.69 0.83
CA ILE A 52 -8.88 -1.99 0.91
C ILE A 52 -10.29 -1.90 0.34
N PHE A 53 -10.72 -2.99 -0.28
CA PHE A 53 -12.13 -3.19 -0.57
C PHE A 53 -12.89 -3.58 0.69
N ASP A 54 -14.21 -3.34 0.69
CA ASP A 54 -15.02 -3.60 1.86
C ASP A 54 -15.01 -5.10 2.25
N TRP A 55 -14.95 -6.02 1.28
CA TRP A 55 -14.86 -7.46 1.53
C TRP A 55 -13.54 -7.89 2.18
N MET A 56 -12.45 -7.12 2.03
CA MET A 56 -11.15 -7.47 2.61
C MET A 56 -11.06 -7.15 4.10
N LYS A 57 -11.88 -6.23 4.61
CA LYS A 57 -11.82 -5.74 6.00
C LYS A 57 -11.96 -6.87 7.00
N ASP A 58 -12.94 -7.73 6.80
CA ASP A 58 -13.23 -8.83 7.73
C ASP A 58 -12.11 -9.87 7.73
N LEU A 59 -11.56 -10.17 6.55
CA LEU A 59 -10.44 -11.09 6.40
C LEU A 59 -9.17 -10.58 7.10
N LEU A 60 -8.85 -9.30 6.92
CA LEU A 60 -7.65 -8.69 7.52
C LEU A 60 -7.76 -8.61 9.04
N ARG A 61 -8.92 -8.25 9.57
CA ARG A 61 -9.17 -8.25 11.02
C ARG A 61 -8.96 -9.63 11.65
N GLN A 62 -9.50 -10.68 11.03
CA GLN A 62 -9.34 -12.05 11.52
C GLN A 62 -7.88 -12.51 11.49
N LYS A 63 -7.15 -12.17 10.42
CA LYS A 63 -5.74 -12.56 10.29
C LYS A 63 -4.83 -11.80 11.24
N GLN A 64 -5.02 -10.49 11.42
CA GLN A 64 -4.28 -9.73 12.42
C GLN A 64 -4.57 -10.23 13.84
N ALA A 65 -5.80 -10.63 14.17
CA ALA A 65 -6.09 -11.18 15.51
C ALA A 65 -5.43 -12.54 15.82
N LYS A 66 -4.91 -13.25 14.80
CA LYS A 66 -4.35 -14.61 14.93
C LYS A 66 -2.81 -14.64 14.87
N LEU A 67 -2.19 -13.56 14.39
CA LEU A 67 -0.74 -13.46 14.21
C LEU A 67 -0.01 -12.86 15.43
N TRP A 68 -0.77 -12.53 16.49
CA TRP A 68 -0.36 -11.96 17.78
C TRP A 68 -1.06 -12.75 18.88
#